data_AF-A0A7J3WF28-F1
#
_entry.id   AF-A0A7J3WF28-F1
#
_cell.length_a   1.000
_cell.length_b   1.000
_cell.length_c   1.000
_cell.angle_alpha   90.00
_cell.angle_beta   90.00
_cell.angle_gamma   90.00
#
_symmetry.space_group_name_H-M   'P 1'
#
loop_
_entity.id
_entity.type
_entity.pdbx_description
1 polymer ?
#
loop_
_entity_poly.entity_id
_entity_poly.type
_entity_poly.pdbx_seq_one_letter_code
_entity_poly.pdbx_strand_id
1 'polypeptide(L)'
;MACFITPLVAAVLLSLADRRSGKWRSSLRLLTLLMWGGAAALVADHVITGELVPWPPFLTAWNPAEGLLPLLEEITFTGGAITISILGVWGVALLAPRLFSSQTIAKIRSTILKI
;
A
#
# COMPACT_ATOMS: atom_id res chain seq x y z
N MET A 1 -6.72 12.71 11.68
CA MET A 1 -6.62 12.69 10.20
C MET A 1 -5.16 12.63 9.71
N ALA A 2 -4.37 11.67 10.19
CA ALA A 2 -2.99 11.43 9.70
C ALA A 2 -2.88 10.01 9.11
N CYS A 3 -3.96 9.60 8.44
CA CYS A 3 -4.21 8.24 7.98
C CYS A 3 -3.16 7.78 6.94
N PHE A 4 -2.44 8.72 6.33
CA PHE A 4 -1.37 8.47 5.37
C PHE A 4 -0.10 7.88 6.01
N ILE A 5 0.10 8.01 7.34
CA ILE A 5 1.29 7.50 8.03
C ILE A 5 1.33 5.96 7.98
N THR A 6 0.20 5.30 8.23
CA THR A 6 0.09 3.83 8.26
C THR A 6 0.51 3.18 6.93
N PRO A 7 -0.01 3.59 5.75
CA PRO A 7 0.43 3.04 4.47
C PRO A 7 1.87 3.42 4.12
N LEU A 8 2.36 4.58 4.58
CA LEU A 8 3.75 5.00 4.36
C LEU A 8 4.73 4.12 5.15
N VAL A 9 4.43 3.82 6.41
CA VAL A 9 5.18 2.84 7.23
C VAL A 9 5.13 1.46 6.57
N ALA A 10 3.96 1.01 6.11
CA ALA A 10 3.83 -0.27 5.40
C ALA A 10 4.68 -0.31 4.11
N ALA A 11 4.69 0.77 3.33
CA ALA A 11 5.51 0.89 2.12
C ALA A 11 7.01 0.83 2.43
N VAL A 12 7.46 1.47 3.52
CA VAL A 12 8.85 1.39 3.99
C VAL A 12 9.20 -0.04 4.42
N LEU A 13 8.34 -0.70 5.20
CA LEU A 13 8.56 -2.09 5.61
C LEU A 13 8.65 -3.04 4.41
N LEU A 14 7.78 -2.86 3.41
CA LEU A 14 7.84 -3.62 2.16
C LEU A 14 9.13 -3.32 1.35
N SER A 15 9.60 -2.07 1.35
CA SER A 15 10.86 -1.65 0.72
C SER A 15 12.11 -2.19 1.42
N LEU A 16 11.98 -2.68 2.66
CA LEU A 16 13.03 -3.39 3.38
C LEU A 16 12.92 -4.89 3.15
N ALA A 17 11.70 -5.41 3.10
CA ALA A 17 11.43 -6.83 2.87
C ALA A 17 11.78 -7.27 1.43
N ASP A 18 11.52 -6.43 0.43
CA ASP A 18 11.81 -6.74 -0.98
C ASP A 18 13.32 -6.99 -1.22
N ARG A 19 14.19 -6.29 -0.48
CA ARG A 19 15.65 -6.46 -0.51
C ARG A 19 16.09 -7.84 -0.03
N ARG A 20 15.31 -8.47 0.85
CA ARG A 20 15.60 -9.78 1.43
C ARG A 20 14.97 -10.94 0.68
N SER A 21 13.94 -10.67 -0.13
CA SER A 21 13.26 -11.71 -0.91
C SER A 21 14.01 -11.98 -2.21
N GLY A 22 14.58 -13.18 -2.38
CA GLY A 22 15.23 -13.57 -3.64
C GLY A 22 14.20 -13.91 -4.74
N LYS A 23 13.38 -14.93 -4.48
CA LYS A 23 12.40 -15.48 -5.43
C LYS A 23 11.20 -14.57 -5.73
N TRP A 24 10.83 -13.70 -4.80
CA TRP A 24 9.60 -12.89 -4.88
C TRP A 24 9.85 -11.41 -5.13
N ARG A 25 11.11 -11.04 -5.39
CA ARG A 25 11.56 -9.65 -5.45
C ARG A 25 10.79 -8.77 -6.42
N SER A 26 10.51 -9.27 -7.62
CA SER A 26 9.80 -8.51 -8.66
C SER A 26 8.37 -8.20 -8.25
N SER A 27 7.66 -9.16 -7.66
CA SER A 27 6.30 -8.96 -7.16
C SER A 27 6.26 -8.04 -5.94
N LEU A 28 7.20 -8.19 -4.99
CA LEU A 28 7.26 -7.31 -3.82
C LEU A 28 7.64 -5.88 -4.20
N ARG A 29 8.52 -5.70 -5.19
CA ARG A 29 8.84 -4.36 -5.74
C ARG A 29 7.63 -3.69 -6.36
N LEU A 30 6.84 -4.44 -7.15
CA LEU A 30 5.62 -3.90 -7.75
C LEU A 30 4.59 -3.54 -6.65
N LEU A 31 4.39 -4.42 -5.67
CA LEU A 31 3.53 -4.15 -4.52
C LEU A 31 3.99 -2.91 -3.75
N THR A 32 5.29 -2.77 -3.54
CA THR A 32 5.91 -1.62 -2.86
C THR A 32 5.62 -0.33 -3.63
N LEU A 33 5.81 -0.33 -4.95
CA LEU A 33 5.54 0.83 -5.81
C LEU A 33 4.06 1.25 -5.74
N LEU A 34 3.16 0.27 -5.76
CA LEU A 34 1.72 0.50 -5.65
C LEU A 34 1.34 1.06 -4.27
N MET A 35 2.02 0.60 -3.21
CA MET A 35 1.82 1.10 -1.85
C MET A 35 2.30 2.54 -1.69
N TRP A 36 3.45 2.87 -2.29
CA TRP A 36 3.94 4.25 -2.39
C TRP A 36 2.97 5.14 -3.17
N GLY A 37 2.37 4.64 -4.25
CA GLY A 37 1.33 5.36 -5.00
C GLY A 37 0.08 5.65 -4.15
N GLY A 38 -0.40 4.67 -3.38
CA GLY A 38 -1.52 4.86 -2.46
C GLY A 38 -1.22 5.85 -1.36
N ALA A 39 -0.02 5.77 -0.75
CA ALA A 39 0.42 6.74 0.26
C ALA A 39 0.53 8.16 -0.30
N ALA A 40 1.09 8.33 -1.50
CA ALA A 40 1.21 9.63 -2.15
C ALA A 40 -0.17 10.25 -2.48
N ALA A 41 -1.12 9.43 -2.93
CA ALA A 41 -2.49 9.88 -3.19
C ALA A 41 -3.18 10.38 -1.90
N LEU A 42 -3.02 9.66 -0.78
CA LEU A 42 -3.55 10.06 0.52
C LEU A 42 -2.92 11.36 1.03
N VAL A 43 -1.61 11.52 0.87
CA VAL A 43 -0.91 12.77 1.22
C VAL A 43 -1.48 13.93 0.40
N ALA A 44 -1.68 13.76 -0.91
CA ALA A 44 -2.26 14.79 -1.76
C ALA A 44 -3.68 15.17 -1.31
N ASP A 45 -4.51 14.19 -0.97
CA ASP A 45 -5.87 14.41 -0.46
C ASP A 45 -5.87 15.24 0.84
N HIS A 46 -4.97 14.94 1.77
CA HIS A 46 -4.84 15.70 3.02
C HIS A 46 -4.29 17.12 2.80
N VAL A 47 -3.43 17.31 1.79
CA VAL A 47 -2.95 18.65 1.38
C VAL A 47 -4.08 19.47 0.77
N ILE A 48 -4.87 18.85 -0.11
CA ILE A 48 -6.00 19.52 -0.78
C ILE A 48 -7.10 19.88 0.23
N THR A 49 -7.36 18.99 1.21
CA THR A 49 -8.35 19.21 2.28
C THR A 49 -7.87 20.27 3.29
N GLY A 50 -6.59 20.64 3.26
CA GLY A 50 -6.02 21.67 4.14
C GLY A 50 -5.67 21.16 5.54
N GLU A 51 -5.70 19.85 5.74
CA GLU A 51 -5.33 19.16 6.98
C GLU A 51 -3.82 18.97 7.10
N LEU A 52 -3.13 18.87 5.95
CA LEU A 52 -1.69 18.74 5.84
C LEU A 52 -1.10 19.94 5.12
N VAL A 53 -0.18 20.62 5.79
CA VAL A 53 0.39 21.87 5.32
C VAL A 53 1.92 21.80 5.37
N PRO A 54 2.67 22.25 4.34
CA PRO A 54 4.13 22.08 4.28
C PRO A 54 4.90 23.05 5.20
N TRP A 55 4.22 24.02 5.83
CA TRP A 55 4.79 24.89 6.85
C TRP A 55 4.34 24.48 8.26
N PRO A 56 5.15 24.70 9.29
CA PRO A 56 4.76 24.42 10.67
C PRO A 56 3.61 25.35 11.11
N PRO A 57 2.60 24.85 11.85
CA PRO A 57 2.38 23.46 12.29
C PRO A 57 1.71 22.57 11.20
N PHE A 58 2.35 21.46 10.83
CA PHE A 58 1.98 20.60 9.68
C PHE A 58 0.58 19.96 9.76
N LEU A 59 0.07 19.73 10.98
CA LEU A 59 -1.25 19.14 11.26
C LEU A 59 -2.16 20.24 11.81
N THR A 60 -2.73 21.04 10.91
CA THR A 60 -3.56 22.21 11.25
C THR A 60 -4.84 21.82 11.99
N ALA A 61 -5.28 20.57 11.84
CA ALA A 61 -6.48 20.04 12.46
C ALA A 61 -6.26 19.33 13.81
N TRP A 62 -5.01 19.25 14.29
CA TRP A 62 -4.75 18.67 15.61
C TRP A 62 -4.84 19.74 16.70
N ASN A 63 -5.76 19.53 17.66
CA ASN A 63 -5.91 20.39 18.83
C ASN A 63 -4.98 19.91 19.97
N PRO A 64 -3.98 20.71 20.40
CA PRO A 64 -3.09 20.31 21.50
C PRO A 64 -3.82 20.15 22.84
N ALA A 65 -5.04 20.65 23.00
CA ALA A 65 -5.86 20.48 24.21
C ALA A 65 -6.48 19.07 24.34
N GLU A 66 -6.64 18.33 23.23
CA GLU A 66 -7.29 17.01 23.22
C GLU A 66 -6.29 15.84 23.36
N GLY A 67 -4.98 16.15 23.37
CA GLY A 67 -3.91 15.17 23.52
C GLY A 67 -3.65 14.32 22.27
N LEU A 68 -2.78 13.32 22.41
CA LEU A 68 -2.31 12.48 21.30
C LEU A 68 -3.17 11.21 21.10
N LEU A 69 -3.95 10.81 22.10
CA LEU A 69 -4.74 9.57 22.08
C LEU A 69 -5.79 9.53 20.96
N PRO A 70 -6.62 10.57 20.75
CA PRO A 70 -7.62 10.57 19.67
C PRO A 70 -6.97 10.47 18.29
N LEU A 71 -5.82 11.14 18.11
CA LEU A 71 -5.04 11.10 16.88
C LEU A 71 -4.53 9.67 16.58
N LEU A 72 -4.05 8.95 17.59
CA LEU A 72 -3.58 7.58 17.43
C LEU A 72 -4.72 6.63 17.06
N GLU A 73 -5.86 6.75 17.72
CA GLU A 73 -7.02 5.87 17.46
C GLU A 73 -7.46 5.94 16.00
N GLU A 74 -7.52 7.16 15.42
CA GLU A 74 -7.83 7.35 14.01
C GLU A 74 -6.76 6.79 13.07
N ILE A 75 -5.47 7.00 13.36
CA ILE A 75 -4.38 6.43 12.56
C ILE A 75 -4.44 4.90 12.55
N THR A 76 -4.82 4.31 13.69
CA THR A 76 -4.83 2.85 13.86
C THR A 76 -6.04 2.23 13.19
N PHE A 77 -7.24 2.74 13.44
CA PHE A 77 -8.47 2.17 12.87
C PHE A 77 -8.65 2.55 11.39
N THR A 78 -8.67 3.84 11.08
CA THR A 78 -8.90 4.33 9.72
C THR A 78 -7.69 4.08 8.84
N GLY A 79 -6.49 4.47 9.30
CA GLY A 79 -5.26 4.21 8.56
C GLY A 79 -4.96 2.71 8.40
N GLY A 80 -5.28 1.90 9.42
CA GLY A 80 -5.18 0.44 9.35
C GLY A 80 -6.13 -0.17 8.31
N ALA A 81 -7.41 0.22 8.31
CA ALA A 81 -8.39 -0.27 7.35
C ALA A 81 -8.00 0.06 5.91
N ILE A 82 -7.50 1.27 5.66
CA ILE A 82 -7.00 1.70 4.33
C ILE A 82 -5.80 0.85 3.92
N THR A 83 -4.84 0.66 4.82
CA THR A 83 -3.62 -0.12 4.53
C THR A 83 -3.96 -1.58 4.18
N ILE A 84 -4.85 -2.21 4.94
CA ILE A 84 -5.31 -3.58 4.68
C ILE A 84 -6.04 -3.65 3.32
N SER A 85 -6.88 -2.66 3.02
CA SER A 85 -7.62 -2.62 1.76
C SER A 85 -6.68 -2.52 0.55
N ILE A 86 -5.71 -1.61 0.59
CA ILE A 86 -4.74 -1.42 -0.49
C ILE A 86 -3.86 -2.68 -0.64
N LEU A 87 -3.37 -3.24 0.47
CA LEU A 87 -2.62 -4.50 0.46
C LEU A 87 -3.43 -5.69 -0.07
N GLY A 88 -4.70 -5.79 0.30
CA GLY A 88 -5.60 -6.85 -0.13
C GLY A 88 -5.86 -6.79 -1.64
N VAL A 89 -6.26 -5.63 -2.14
CA VAL A 89 -6.57 -5.43 -3.57
C VAL A 89 -5.35 -5.70 -4.43
N TRP A 90 -4.21 -5.08 -4.13
CA TRP A 90 -3.00 -5.26 -4.93
C TRP A 90 -2.34 -6.62 -4.72
N GLY A 91 -2.41 -7.17 -3.50
CA GLY A 91 -1.96 -8.52 -3.21
C GLY A 91 -2.70 -9.54 -4.05
N VAL A 92 -4.03 -9.48 -4.11
CA VAL A 92 -4.85 -10.33 -4.96
C VAL A 92 -4.53 -10.12 -6.43
N ALA A 93 -4.40 -8.88 -6.90
CA ALA A 93 -4.05 -8.58 -8.28
C ALA A 93 -2.69 -9.18 -8.70
N LEU A 94 -1.71 -9.23 -7.80
CA LEU A 94 -0.40 -9.85 -8.07
C LEU A 94 -0.41 -11.38 -7.96
N LEU A 95 -1.33 -11.95 -7.18
CA LEU A 95 -1.50 -13.40 -7.05
C LEU A 95 -2.35 -14.00 -8.17
N ALA A 96 -3.35 -13.28 -8.68
CA ALA A 96 -4.28 -13.77 -9.68
C ALA A 96 -3.58 -14.33 -10.94
N PRO A 97 -2.60 -13.65 -11.57
CA PRO A 97 -1.89 -14.21 -12.70
C PRO A 97 -1.17 -15.52 -12.37
N ARG A 98 -0.68 -15.72 -11.15
CA ARG A 98 -0.03 -16.99 -10.77
C ARG A 98 -1.02 -18.13 -10.64
N LEU A 99 -2.22 -17.86 -10.15
CA LEU A 99 -3.29 -18.86 -10.03
C LEU A 99 -3.86 -19.23 -11.40
N PHE A 100 -4.02 -18.25 -12.31
CA PHE A 100 -4.62 -18.48 -13.62
C PHE A 100 -3.61 -18.88 -14.72
N SER A 101 -2.36 -18.39 -14.68
CA SER A 101 -1.36 -18.63 -15.74
C SER A 101 -0.86 -20.07 -15.80
N SER A 102 -0.86 -20.82 -14.68
CA SER A 102 -0.41 -22.21 -14.69
C SER A 102 -1.28 -23.10 -15.58
N GLN A 103 -2.55 -22.73 -15.77
CA GLN A 103 -3.52 -23.53 -16.51
C GLN A 103 -3.46 -23.23 -18.02
N THR A 104 -3.32 -21.95 -18.41
CA THR A 104 -3.45 -21.54 -19.82
C THR A 104 -2.18 -21.78 -20.64
N ILE A 105 -1.00 -21.49 -20.10
CA ILE A 105 0.27 -21.64 -20.84
C ILE A 105 0.64 -23.11 -21.00
N ALA A 106 0.41 -23.95 -19.99
CA ALA A 106 0.62 -25.40 -20.08
C ALA A 106 -0.29 -26.03 -21.15
N LYS A 107 -1.55 -25.57 -21.20
CA LYS A 107 -2.54 -26.04 -22.19
C LYS A 107 -2.13 -25.66 -23.61
N ILE A 108 -1.77 -24.40 -23.86
CA ILE A 108 -1.32 -23.92 -25.19
C ILE A 108 -0.03 -24.62 -25.63
N ARG A 109 0.96 -24.75 -24.73
CA ARG A 109 2.23 -25.44 -25.03
C ARG A 109 2.01 -26.90 -25.42
N SER A 110 1.09 -27.58 -24.74
CA SER A 110 0.75 -28.98 -25.05
C SER A 110 0.02 -29.16 -26.39
N THR A 111 -0.72 -28.14 -26.84
CA THR A 111 -1.39 -28.14 -28.14
C THR A 111 -0.39 -27.91 -29.27
N ILE A 112 0.59 -27.01 -29.08
CA ILE A 112 1.61 -26.70 -30.09
C ILE A 112 2.62 -27.86 -30.25
N LEU A 113 3.01 -28.54 -29.15
CA LEU A 113 3.94 -29.67 -29.22
C LEU A 113 3.34 -30.97 -29.79
N LYS A 114 2.02 -31.01 -30.04
CA LYS A 114 1.33 -32.15 -30.64
C LYS A 114 1.09 -32.01 -32.15
N ILE A 115 1.42 -30.86 -32.73
CA ILE A 115 1.40 -30.59 -34.18
C ILE A 115 2.83 -30.74 -34.69
#